data_AF-A0A7Z7P7S4-F1
#
_entry.id   AF-A0A7Z7P7S4-F1
#
_cell.length_a   1.000
_cell.length_b   1.000
_cell.length_c   1.000
_cell.angle_alpha   90.00
_cell.angle_beta   90.00
_cell.angle_gamma   90.00
#
_symmetry.space_group_name_H-M   'P 1'
#
loop_
_entity.id
_entity.type
_entity.pdbx_description
1 polymer ?
#
loop_
_entity_poly.entity_id
_entity_poly.type
_entity_poly.pdbx_seq_one_letter_code
_entity_poly.pdbx_strand_id
1 'polypeptide(L)' 'MNGYYKIELVRGPARPGPWRTVEDLELATLGWVHWHNTQRLHGYLGDVPPAEFEQTFYAGQTTSTELVGIK' A
#
# COMPACT_ATOMS: atom_id res chain seq x y z
N MET A 1 -2.74 -8.56 -4.02
CA MET A 1 -1.84 -7.47 -4.41
C MET A 1 -1.36 -7.56 -5.87
N ASN A 2 -0.82 -8.70 -6.33
CA ASN A 2 -0.24 -8.84 -7.69
C ASN A 2 -1.23 -8.56 -8.86
N GLY A 3 -2.54 -8.75 -8.67
CA GLY A 3 -3.55 -8.50 -9.70
C GLY A 3 -3.73 -7.01 -10.04
N TYR A 4 -3.93 -6.16 -9.03
CA TYR A 4 -4.09 -4.71 -9.22
C TYR A 4 -2.84 -4.07 -9.81
N TYR A 5 -1.66 -4.42 -9.28
CA TYR A 5 -0.38 -3.95 -9.80
C TYR A 5 -0.24 -4.20 -11.32
N LYS A 6 -0.52 -5.43 -11.78
CA LYS A 6 -0.41 -5.79 -13.19
C LYS A 6 -1.43 -5.05 -14.06
N ILE A 7 -2.66 -4.85 -13.57
CA ILE A 7 -3.73 -4.23 -14.34
C ILE A 7 -3.67 -2.70 -14.33
N GLU A 8 -3.20 -2.07 -13.26
CA GLU A 8 -3.19 -0.62 -13.11
C GLU A 8 -1.88 -0.02 -13.62
N LEU A 9 -0.74 -0.59 -13.22
CA LEU A 9 0.58 -0.06 -13.55
C LEU A 9 1.16 -0.69 -14.82
N VAL A 10 1.22 -2.02 -14.89
CA VAL A 10 1.98 -2.69 -15.97
C VAL A 10 1.24 -2.61 -17.31
N ARG A 11 -0.08 -2.76 -17.29
CA ARG A 11 -0.94 -2.79 -18.48
C ARG A 11 -1.99 -1.67 -18.52
N GLY A 12 -2.08 -0.90 -17.44
CA GLY A 12 -3.23 -0.06 -17.15
C GLY A 12 -3.07 1.41 -17.45
N PRO A 13 -4.03 2.21 -16.97
CA PRO A 13 -4.08 3.64 -17.24
C PRO A 13 -2.96 4.43 -16.56
N ALA A 14 -2.34 3.90 -15.50
CA ALA A 14 -1.20 4.54 -14.84
C ALA A 14 0.11 4.32 -15.61
N ARG A 15 0.09 3.55 -16.70
CA ARG A 15 1.26 3.30 -17.53
C ARG A 15 1.57 4.54 -18.39
N PRO A 16 2.75 5.16 -18.27
CA PRO A 16 3.10 6.37 -19.02
C PRO A 16 3.39 6.10 -20.52
N GLY A 17 3.55 4.83 -20.91
CA GLY A 17 3.86 4.39 -22.26
C GLY A 17 4.58 3.04 -22.25
N PRO A 18 5.09 2.56 -23.40
CA PRO A 18 5.95 1.38 -23.45
C PRO A 18 7.10 1.48 -22.43
N TRP A 19 7.38 0.38 -21.73
CA TRP A 19 8.50 0.34 -20.79
C TRP A 19 9.77 0.22 -21.62
N ARG A 20 10.72 1.14 -21.45
CA ARG A 20 11.97 1.15 -22.23
C ARG A 20 13.07 0.37 -21.53
N THR A 21 13.08 0.39 -20.21
CA THR A 21 14.07 -0.25 -19.35
C THR A 21 13.41 -0.91 -18.14
N VAL A 22 14.16 -1.75 -17.42
CA VAL A 22 13.70 -2.33 -16.14
C VAL A 22 13.68 -1.26 -15.06
N GLU A 23 14.64 -0.34 -15.08
CA GLU A 23 14.77 0.77 -14.15
C GLU A 23 13.55 1.71 -14.21
N ASP A 24 13.02 1.99 -15.41
CA ASP A 24 11.77 2.76 -15.57
C ASP A 24 10.58 2.07 -14.88
N LEU A 25 10.51 0.73 -14.99
CA LEU A 25 9.45 -0.06 -14.38
C LEU A 25 9.59 -0.11 -12.85
N GLU A 26 10.82 -0.24 -12.34
CA GLU A 26 11.12 -0.21 -10.91
C GLU A 26 10.74 1.14 -10.30
N LEU A 27 11.13 2.26 -10.93
CA LEU A 27 10.75 3.59 -10.47
C LEU A 27 9.23 3.77 -10.44
N ALA A 28 8.54 3.35 -11.50
CA ALA A 28 7.08 3.41 -11.54
C ALA A 28 6.44 2.50 -10.47
N THR A 29 7.06 1.36 -10.16
CA THR A 29 6.60 0.44 -9.11
C THR A 29 6.73 1.08 -7.74
N LEU A 30 7.83 1.77 -7.45
CA LEU A 30 8.01 2.52 -6.20
C LEU A 30 6.92 3.58 -6.04
N GLY A 31 6.62 4.33 -7.10
CA GLY A 31 5.54 5.30 -7.12
C GLY A 31 4.17 4.67 -6.87
N TRP A 32 3.87 3.55 -7.54
CA TRP A 32 2.60 2.83 -7.37
C TRP A 32 2.44 2.29 -5.94
N VAL A 33 3.49 1.70 -5.37
CA VAL A 33 3.47 1.19 -3.99
C VAL A 33 3.26 2.32 -2.99
N HIS A 34 3.95 3.45 -3.17
CA HIS A 34 3.77 4.61 -2.31
C HIS A 34 2.32 5.11 -2.36
N TRP A 35 1.78 5.35 -3.56
CA TRP A 35 0.38 5.75 -3.73
C TRP A 35 -0.60 4.73 -3.13
N HIS A 36 -0.40 3.44 -3.40
CA HIS A 36 -1.24 2.37 -2.89
C HIS A 36 -1.29 2.36 -1.36
N ASN A 37 -0.16 2.57 -0.70
CA ASN A 37 -0.09 2.48 0.76
C ASN A 37 -0.50 3.77 1.48
N THR A 38 -0.30 4.93 0.86
CA THR A 38 -0.45 6.23 1.54
C THR A 38 -1.66 7.04 1.08
N GLN A 39 -2.22 6.75 -0.09
CA GLN A 39 -3.23 7.59 -0.72
C GLN A 39 -4.45 6.81 -1.24
N ARG A 40 -4.29 5.53 -1.59
CA ARG A 40 -5.41 4.71 -2.08
C ARG A 40 -6.38 4.41 -0.94
N LEU A 41 -7.63 4.81 -1.10
CA LEU A 41 -8.70 4.48 -0.16
C LEU A 41 -9.20 3.05 -0.41
N HIS A 42 -9.42 2.31 0.68
CA HIS A 42 -9.95 0.95 0.61
C HIS A 42 -11.26 0.84 1.40
N GLY A 43 -12.37 0.61 0.72
CA GLY A 43 -13.68 0.46 1.37
C GLY A 43 -13.74 -0.68 2.40
N TYR A 44 -12.96 -1.76 2.20
CA TYR A 44 -12.82 -2.82 3.21
C TYR A 44 -12.16 -2.34 4.51
N LEU A 45 -11.27 -1.35 4.42
CA LEU A 45 -10.60 -0.74 5.57
C LEU A 45 -11.39 0.43 6.16
N GLY A 46 -12.59 0.73 5.66
CA GLY A 46 -13.37 1.90 6.07
C GLY A 46 -12.95 3.18 5.35
N ASP A 47 -12.55 3.08 4.08
CA ASP A 47 -12.16 4.20 3.23
C ASP A 47 -10.93 4.98 3.74
N VAL A 48 -10.00 4.28 4.37
CA VAL A 48 -8.68 4.82 4.75
C VAL A 48 -7.55 4.16 3.96
N PRO A 49 -6.38 4.81 3.83
CA PRO A 49 -5.19 4.18 3.28
C PRO A 49 -4.66 3.02 4.12
N PRO A 50 -4.01 2.02 3.51
CA PRO A 50 -3.46 0.88 4.24
C PRO A 50 -2.48 1.28 5.35
N ALA A 51 -1.61 2.26 5.10
CA ALA A 51 -0.64 2.70 6.11
C ALA A 51 -1.32 3.30 7.35
N GLU A 52 -2.41 4.03 7.18
CA GLU A 52 -3.18 4.61 8.30
C GLU A 52 -3.90 3.51 9.10
N PHE A 53 -4.49 2.54 8.40
CA PHE A 53 -5.11 1.39 9.01
C PHE A 53 -4.09 0.58 9.83
N GLU A 54 -2.93 0.28 9.26
CA GLU A 54 -1.85 -0.46 9.92
C GLU A 54 -1.32 0.29 11.16
N GLN A 55 -1.09 1.60 11.06
CA GLN A 55 -0.67 2.43 12.21
C GLN A 55 -1.66 2.32 13.38
N THR A 56 -2.96 2.42 13.10
CA THR A 56 -4.01 2.30 14.11
C THR A 56 -4.05 0.90 14.71
N PHE A 57 -3.98 -0.13 13.85
CA PHE A 57 -4.00 -1.53 14.27
C PHE A 57 -2.82 -1.89 15.19
N TYR A 58 -1.60 -1.50 14.81
CA TYR A 58 -0.41 -1.78 15.60
C TYR A 58 -0.34 -0.96 16.89
N ALA A 59 -0.77 0.30 16.89
CA ALA A 59 -0.89 1.09 18.12
C ALA A 59 -1.82 0.42 19.15
N GLY A 60 -2.94 -0.14 18.69
CA GLY A 60 -3.86 -0.93 19.52
C GLY A 60 -3.24 -2.24 20.04
N GLN A 61 -2.46 -2.95 19.20
CA GLN A 61 -1.76 -4.16 19.62
C GLN A 61 -0.63 -3.91 20.62
N THR A 62 0.15 -2.85 20.46
CA THR A 62 1.19 -2.46 21.42
C THR A 62 0.56 -2.14 22.77
N THR A 63 -0.54 -1.38 22.78
CA THR A 63 -1.29 -1.07 24.00
C THR A 63 -1.82 -2.34 24.69
N SER A 64 -2.40 -3.27 23.92
CA SER A 64 -2.92 -4.54 24.44
C SER A 64 -1.80 -5.44 25.00
N THR A 65 -0.64 -5.46 24.34
CA THR A 65 0.53 -6.25 24.76
C THR A 65 1.16 -5.69 26.03
N GLU A 66 1.24 -4.35 26.16
CA GLU A 66 1.72 -3.69 27.37
C GLU A 66 0.81 -4.00 28.58
N LEU A 67 -0.52 -3.99 28.39
CA LEU A 67 -1.48 -4.34 29.44
C LEU A 67 -1.42 -5.82 29.87
N VAL A 68 -1.04 -6.74 28.98
CA VAL A 68 -0.86 -8.17 29.30
C VAL A 68 0.45 -8.44 30.05
N GLY A 69 1.48 -7.60 29.88
CA GLY A 69 2.78 -7.72 30.55
C GLY A 69 2.84 -7.17 31.99
N ILE A 70 1.83 -6.43 32.45
CA ILE A 70 1.76 -5.82 33.79
C ILE A 70 0.97 -6.74 34.76
N LYS A 71 1.22 -8.04 34.76
CA LYS A 71 0.55 -8.99 35.68
C LYS A 71 1.53 -9.86 36.45
#